data_AF-A0A553RLD9-F1
#
_entry.id   AF-A0A553RLD9-F1
#
_cell.length_a   1.000
_cell.length_b   1.000
_cell.length_c   1.000
_cell.angle_alpha   90.00
_cell.angle_beta   90.00
_cell.angle_gamma   90.00
#
_symmetry.space_group_name_H-M   'P 1'
#
loop_
_entity.id
_entity.type
_entity.pdbx_description
1 polymer ?
#
loop_
_entity_poly.entity_id
_entity_poly.type
_entity_poly.pdbx_seq_one_letter_code
_entity_poly.pdbx_strand_id
1 'polypeptide(L)'
;MVEGKLGKSLKKILKKVVAKEAHEQLAISDAKLGGVIKDKLNLSCVHSPAVAELMRGIRNQMEGLITGLPAREIAAMSLGLAHSLSRYKLKFSPDKVDTMIVQAISLLDDLDKELNNYIMRCREWYGWHFPEIGKIVTDNLAYCKTVRKIGEFV
;
A
#
# COMPACT_ATOMS: atom_id res chain seq x y z
N MET A 1 -15.45 -3.44 -13.19
CA MET A 1 -16.57 -2.72 -13.84
C MET A 1 -16.19 -1.37 -14.44
N VAL A 2 -15.05 -0.76 -14.09
CA VAL A 2 -14.64 0.57 -14.57
C VAL A 2 -14.60 0.72 -16.12
N GLU A 3 -14.57 -0.39 -16.86
CA GLU A 3 -14.66 -0.41 -18.34
C GLU A 3 -15.90 -1.15 -18.88
N GLY A 4 -16.91 -1.44 -18.04
CA GLY A 4 -18.11 -2.20 -18.46
C GLY A 4 -17.87 -3.67 -18.81
N LYS A 5 -16.65 -4.21 -18.60
CA LYS A 5 -16.31 -5.61 -18.92
C LYS A 5 -16.70 -6.58 -17.78
N LEU A 6 -17.23 -7.74 -18.18
CA LEU A 6 -17.59 -8.84 -17.27
C LEU A 6 -16.32 -9.57 -16.77
N GLY A 7 -16.07 -9.54 -15.46
CA GLY A 7 -14.98 -10.29 -14.84
C GLY A 7 -15.24 -11.80 -14.79
N LYS A 8 -14.16 -12.61 -14.81
CA LYS A 8 -14.25 -14.09 -14.75
C LYS A 8 -15.00 -14.60 -13.51
N SER A 9 -14.75 -13.99 -12.35
CA SER A 9 -15.43 -14.34 -11.08
C SER A 9 -16.93 -14.04 -11.13
N LEU A 10 -17.32 -12.87 -11.68
CA LEU A 10 -18.72 -12.48 -11.84
C LEU A 10 -19.47 -13.45 -12.76
N LYS A 11 -18.85 -13.89 -13.86
CA LYS A 11 -19.43 -14.92 -14.76
C LYS A 11 -19.67 -16.24 -14.03
N LYS A 12 -18.75 -16.65 -13.13
CA LYS A 12 -18.85 -17.89 -12.37
C LYS A 12 -19.96 -17.84 -11.33
N ILE A 13 -20.10 -16.69 -10.64
CA ILE A 13 -21.17 -16.46 -9.66
C ILE A 13 -22.53 -16.41 -10.34
N LEU A 14 -22.67 -15.65 -11.43
CA LEU A 14 -23.93 -15.57 -12.18
C LEU A 14 -24.37 -16.95 -12.66
N LYS A 15 -23.47 -17.78 -13.21
CA LYS A 15 -23.81 -19.16 -13.58
C LYS A 15 -24.26 -20.04 -12.41
N LYS A 16 -23.70 -19.84 -11.22
CA LYS A 16 -24.04 -20.66 -10.04
C LYS A 16 -25.36 -20.24 -9.39
N VAL A 17 -25.62 -18.94 -9.32
CA VAL A 17 -26.77 -18.36 -8.63
C VAL A 17 -28.00 -18.34 -9.54
N VAL A 18 -27.85 -17.96 -10.80
CA VAL A 18 -28.96 -17.86 -11.76
C VAL A 18 -29.50 -19.25 -12.15
N ALA A 19 -28.66 -20.28 -12.16
CA ALA A 19 -29.08 -21.64 -12.55
C ALA A 19 -29.99 -22.35 -11.53
N LYS A 20 -30.21 -21.79 -10.33
CA LYS A 20 -31.00 -22.45 -9.28
C LYS A 20 -32.34 -21.79 -8.96
N GLU A 21 -32.49 -20.48 -9.11
CA GLU A 21 -33.66 -19.79 -8.50
C GLU A 21 -34.26 -18.61 -9.31
N ALA A 22 -33.72 -18.20 -10.45
CA ALA A 22 -34.15 -16.93 -11.07
C ALA A 22 -34.64 -17.09 -12.52
N HIS A 23 -35.89 -17.53 -12.67
CA HIS A 23 -36.69 -17.13 -13.82
C HIS A 23 -37.09 -15.67 -13.63
N GLU A 24 -36.34 -14.77 -14.28
CA GLU A 24 -36.85 -13.85 -15.31
C GLU A 24 -36.21 -12.47 -15.33
N GLN A 25 -35.77 -11.85 -14.23
CA GLN A 25 -35.23 -10.47 -14.30
C GLN A 25 -34.09 -10.18 -13.29
N LEU A 26 -32.95 -9.70 -13.79
CA LEU A 26 -31.79 -9.28 -12.98
C LEU A 26 -31.72 -7.75 -12.89
N ALA A 27 -31.82 -7.21 -11.68
CA ALA A 27 -31.67 -5.78 -11.42
C ALA A 27 -30.19 -5.37 -11.44
N ILE A 28 -29.82 -4.41 -12.30
CA ILE A 28 -28.42 -3.98 -12.47
C ILE A 28 -28.30 -2.46 -12.32
N SER A 29 -27.27 -2.01 -11.60
CA SER A 29 -26.98 -0.59 -11.36
C SER A 29 -26.39 0.14 -12.57
N ASP A 30 -25.65 -0.54 -13.43
CA ASP A 30 -25.02 0.01 -14.64
C ASP A 30 -25.64 -0.56 -15.91
N ALA A 31 -26.25 0.31 -16.73
CA ALA A 31 -26.88 -0.06 -17.99
C ALA A 31 -25.91 -0.70 -19.00
N LYS A 32 -24.64 -0.26 -19.04
CA LYS A 32 -23.64 -0.83 -19.96
C LYS A 32 -23.28 -2.26 -19.58
N LEU A 33 -23.17 -2.53 -18.28
CA LEU A 33 -22.94 -3.88 -17.77
C LEU A 33 -24.14 -4.79 -18.07
N GLY A 34 -25.36 -4.26 -17.96
CA GLY A 34 -26.59 -4.97 -18.28
C GLY A 34 -26.65 -5.44 -19.73
N GLY A 35 -26.24 -4.60 -20.68
CA GLY A 35 -26.10 -5.01 -22.08
C GLY A 35 -25.15 -6.20 -22.25
N VAL A 36 -23.94 -6.12 -21.67
CA VAL A 36 -22.93 -7.19 -21.77
C VAL A 36 -23.40 -8.50 -21.11
N ILE A 37 -24.21 -8.44 -20.06
CA ILE A 37 -24.79 -9.64 -19.42
C ILE A 37 -25.91 -10.22 -20.26
N LYS A 38 -26.78 -9.39 -20.82
CA LYS A 38 -27.84 -9.81 -21.75
C LYS A 38 -27.25 -10.57 -22.93
N ASP A 39 -26.20 -10.04 -23.56
CA ASP A 39 -25.56 -10.65 -24.73
C ASP A 39 -24.81 -11.95 -24.40
N LYS A 40 -24.21 -12.07 -23.20
CA LYS A 40 -23.34 -13.22 -22.84
C LYS A 40 -24.04 -14.36 -22.09
N LEU A 41 -25.15 -14.06 -21.42
CA LEU A 41 -25.84 -15.00 -20.54
C LEU A 41 -27.34 -15.15 -20.89
N ASN A 42 -27.84 -14.46 -21.92
CA ASN A 42 -29.26 -14.46 -22.31
C ASN A 42 -30.21 -14.15 -21.14
N LEU A 43 -29.79 -13.27 -20.23
CA LEU A 43 -30.58 -12.85 -19.07
C LEU A 43 -31.26 -11.51 -19.33
N SER A 44 -32.55 -11.40 -18.98
CA SER A 44 -33.25 -10.12 -18.98
C SER A 44 -32.72 -9.26 -17.81
N CYS A 45 -32.10 -8.14 -18.15
CA CYS A 45 -31.53 -7.21 -17.19
C CYS A 45 -32.41 -5.96 -17.12
N VAL A 46 -32.84 -5.57 -15.92
CA VAL A 46 -33.69 -4.38 -15.70
C VAL A 46 -32.84 -3.28 -15.08
N HIS A 47 -32.91 -2.11 -15.71
CA HIS A 47 -32.36 -0.86 -15.19
C HIS A 47 -33.48 0.18 -15.20
N SER A 48 -33.94 0.59 -14.02
CA SER A 48 -34.96 1.62 -13.85
C SER A 48 -34.59 2.57 -12.70
N PRO A 49 -35.18 3.77 -12.64
CA PRO A 49 -35.00 4.67 -11.50
C PRO A 49 -35.36 4.01 -10.16
N ALA A 50 -36.38 3.16 -10.13
CA ALA A 50 -36.75 2.39 -8.95
C ALA A 50 -35.65 1.38 -8.53
N VAL A 51 -35.01 0.73 -9.50
CA VAL A 51 -33.85 -0.15 -9.24
C VAL A 51 -32.65 0.65 -8.73
N ALA A 52 -32.44 1.88 -9.23
CA ALA A 52 -31.37 2.75 -8.74
C ALA A 52 -31.58 3.15 -7.27
N GLU A 53 -32.81 3.49 -6.88
CA GLU A 53 -33.18 3.78 -5.50
C GLU A 53 -33.09 2.53 -4.60
N LEU A 54 -33.54 1.37 -5.09
CA LEU A 54 -33.36 0.10 -4.38
C LEU A 54 -31.87 -0.17 -4.10
N MET A 55 -31.02 -0.01 -5.11
CA MET A 55 -29.57 -0.17 -4.96
C MET A 55 -28.96 0.86 -4.00
N ARG A 56 -29.54 2.06 -3.90
CA ARG A 56 -29.14 3.07 -2.90
C ARG A 56 -29.50 2.62 -1.49
N GLY A 57 -30.71 2.10 -1.29
CA GLY A 57 -31.15 1.54 0.00
C GLY A 57 -30.26 0.39 0.47
N ILE A 58 -29.92 -0.53 -0.44
CA ILE A 58 -29.01 -1.66 -0.14
C ILE A 58 -27.63 -1.15 0.30
N ARG A 59 -27.09 -0.11 -0.32
CA ARG A 59 -25.80 0.48 0.09
C ARG A 59 -25.87 1.12 1.47
N ASN A 60 -26.95 1.82 1.78
CA ASN A 60 -27.13 2.44 3.09
C ASN A 60 -27.25 1.41 4.21
N GLN A 61 -27.89 0.27 3.95
CA GLN A 61 -28.08 -0.81 4.93
C GLN A 61 -27.06 -1.94 4.79
N MET A 62 -25.96 -1.71 4.08
CA MET A 62 -24.99 -2.76 3.75
C MET A 62 -24.40 -3.42 5.00
N GLU A 63 -24.17 -2.65 6.06
CA GLU A 63 -23.66 -3.15 7.35
C GLU A 63 -24.63 -4.12 8.04
N GLY A 64 -25.94 -3.92 7.86
CA GLY A 64 -26.97 -4.79 8.44
C GLY A 64 -27.30 -6.01 7.58
N LEU A 65 -27.08 -5.94 6.26
CA LEU A 65 -27.38 -7.01 5.31
C LEU A 65 -26.26 -8.05 5.21
N ILE A 66 -25.01 -7.64 5.44
CA ILE A 66 -23.85 -8.52 5.39
C ILE A 66 -23.48 -8.92 6.83
N THR A 67 -23.93 -10.09 7.26
CA THR A 67 -23.56 -10.63 8.57
C THR A 67 -22.11 -11.10 8.56
N GLY A 68 -21.37 -10.79 9.65
CA GLY A 68 -20.00 -11.26 9.83
C GLY A 68 -18.89 -10.41 9.19
N LEU A 69 -19.19 -9.23 8.64
CA LEU A 69 -18.18 -8.23 8.27
C LEU A 69 -18.32 -6.97 9.14
N PRO A 70 -17.34 -6.67 10.01
CA PRO A 70 -17.38 -5.43 10.79
C PRO A 70 -17.11 -4.20 9.91
N ALA A 71 -17.78 -3.09 10.21
CA ALA A 71 -17.69 -1.83 9.44
C ALA A 71 -16.25 -1.34 9.25
N ARG A 72 -15.39 -1.53 10.24
CA ARG A 72 -13.96 -1.20 10.19
C ARG A 72 -13.22 -1.92 9.07
N GLU A 73 -13.53 -3.19 8.82
CA GLU A 73 -12.90 -3.97 7.75
C GLU A 73 -13.40 -3.52 6.37
N ILE A 74 -14.68 -3.19 6.24
CA ILE A 74 -15.26 -2.64 5.00
C ILE A 74 -14.59 -1.31 4.65
N ALA A 75 -14.39 -0.43 5.64
CA ALA A 75 -13.71 0.85 5.46
C ALA A 75 -12.24 0.66 5.04
N ALA A 76 -11.50 -0.22 5.73
CA ALA A 76 -10.11 -0.52 5.39
C ALA A 76 -9.98 -1.14 3.99
N MET A 77 -10.87 -2.06 3.62
CA MET A 77 -10.92 -2.66 2.29
C MET A 77 -11.21 -1.61 1.22
N SER A 78 -12.19 -0.73 1.46
CA SER A 78 -12.56 0.35 0.53
C SER A 78 -11.41 1.33 0.31
N LEU A 79 -10.68 1.70 1.36
CA LEU A 79 -9.49 2.54 1.29
C LEU A 79 -8.37 1.87 0.48
N GLY A 80 -8.10 0.59 0.74
CA GLY A 80 -7.10 -0.18 0.01
C GLY A 80 -7.42 -0.30 -1.49
N LEU A 81 -8.68 -0.56 -1.81
CA LEU A 81 -9.18 -0.60 -3.19
C LEU A 81 -9.07 0.76 -3.89
N ALA A 82 -9.48 1.84 -3.22
CA ALA A 82 -9.37 3.20 -3.75
C ALA A 82 -7.91 3.58 -4.04
N HIS A 83 -6.99 3.30 -3.12
CA HIS A 83 -5.57 3.51 -3.32
C HIS A 83 -5.01 2.68 -4.47
N SER A 84 -5.34 1.39 -4.54
CA SER A 84 -4.87 0.50 -5.61
C SER A 84 -5.37 0.96 -6.99
N LEU A 85 -6.66 1.30 -7.09
CA LEU A 85 -7.26 1.79 -8.33
C LEU A 85 -6.65 3.13 -8.77
N SER A 86 -6.47 4.06 -7.83
CA SER A 86 -5.83 5.35 -8.08
C SER A 86 -4.41 5.17 -8.61
N ARG A 87 -3.59 4.34 -7.96
CA ARG A 87 -2.22 4.03 -8.41
C ARG A 87 -2.17 3.40 -9.80
N TYR A 88 -3.09 2.46 -10.08
CA TYR A 88 -3.16 1.80 -11.39
C TYR A 88 -3.51 2.79 -12.50
N LYS A 89 -4.46 3.69 -12.25
CA LYS A 89 -4.95 4.65 -13.24
C LYS A 89 -4.00 5.83 -13.46
N LEU A 90 -3.29 6.26 -12.42
CA LEU A 90 -2.42 7.44 -12.45
C LEU A 90 -0.98 7.17 -12.90
N LYS A 91 -0.61 5.93 -13.29
CA LYS A 91 0.74 5.54 -13.76
C LYS A 91 1.88 6.18 -12.93
N PHE A 92 2.28 5.55 -11.82
CA PHE A 92 3.50 5.88 -11.04
C PHE A 92 3.75 7.39 -10.79
N SER A 93 3.38 7.89 -9.60
CA SER A 93 3.76 9.26 -9.16
C SER A 93 5.29 9.40 -9.07
N PRO A 94 5.91 10.32 -9.84
CA PRO A 94 7.31 10.74 -9.65
C PRO A 94 7.58 11.22 -8.22
N ASP A 95 6.56 11.77 -7.55
CA ASP A 95 6.63 12.30 -6.18
C ASP A 95 7.15 11.28 -5.15
N LYS A 96 6.94 9.98 -5.42
CA LYS A 96 7.46 8.92 -4.54
C LYS A 96 8.98 8.77 -4.66
N VAL A 97 9.55 8.95 -5.85
CA VAL A 97 11.00 8.89 -6.05
C VAL A 97 11.64 10.11 -5.40
N ASP A 98 11.05 11.29 -5.55
CA ASP A 98 11.54 12.51 -4.94
C ASP A 98 11.53 12.42 -3.41
N THR A 99 10.47 11.83 -2.84
CA THR A 99 10.39 11.54 -1.39
C THR A 99 11.54 10.64 -0.94
N MET A 100 11.89 9.60 -1.70
CA MET A 100 13.00 8.71 -1.36
C MET A 100 14.36 9.42 -1.44
N ILE A 101 14.55 10.30 -2.42
CA ILE A 101 15.79 11.08 -2.56
C ILE A 101 15.95 12.04 -1.38
N VAL A 102 14.90 12.78 -1.02
CA VAL A 102 14.91 13.68 0.15
C VAL A 102 15.23 12.91 1.42
N GLN A 103 14.59 11.76 1.62
CA GLN A 103 14.85 10.89 2.78
C GLN A 103 16.29 10.37 2.81
N ALA A 104 16.86 9.98 1.66
CA ALA A 104 18.23 9.49 1.60
C ALA A 104 19.26 10.58 1.90
N ILE A 105 19.03 11.82 1.45
CA ILE A 105 19.91 12.96 1.76
C ILE A 105 19.84 13.29 3.26
N SER A 106 18.64 13.39 3.83
CA SER A 106 18.49 13.63 5.28
C SER A 106 19.15 12.54 6.12
N LEU A 107 19.01 11.28 5.72
CA LEU A 107 19.66 10.17 6.41
C LEU A 107 21.19 10.27 6.34
N LEU A 108 21.75 10.71 5.21
CA LEU A 108 23.19 10.88 5.06
C LEU A 108 23.72 11.96 6.02
N ASP A 109 23.02 13.09 6.12
CA ASP A 109 23.38 14.18 7.04
C ASP A 109 23.31 13.72 8.51
N ASP A 110 22.27 12.96 8.88
CA ASP A 110 22.11 12.40 10.22
C ASP A 110 23.24 11.41 10.54
N LEU A 111 23.60 10.54 9.59
CA LEU A 111 24.71 9.59 9.75
C LEU A 111 26.05 10.29 9.93
N ASP A 112 26.34 11.35 9.19
CA ASP A 112 27.59 12.10 9.33
C ASP A 112 27.72 12.75 10.71
N LYS A 113 26.60 13.24 11.27
CA LYS A 113 26.57 13.81 12.62
C LYS A 113 26.76 12.73 13.69
N GLU A 114 26.07 11.60 13.57
CA GLU A 114 26.19 10.48 14.52
C GLU A 114 27.59 9.86 14.47
N LEU A 115 28.15 9.66 13.28
CA LEU A 115 29.48 9.10 13.07
C LEU A 115 30.55 9.95 13.76
N ASN A 116 30.48 11.28 13.61
CA ASN A 116 31.39 12.18 14.32
C ASN A 116 31.23 12.10 15.85
N ASN A 117 30.00 12.05 16.38
CA ASN A 117 29.79 11.87 17.81
C ASN A 117 30.40 10.55 18.32
N TYR A 118 30.21 9.45 17.58
CA TYR A 118 30.81 8.16 17.94
C TYR A 118 32.33 8.19 17.88
N ILE A 119 32.93 8.82 16.87
CA ILE A 119 34.39 8.96 16.80
C ILE A 119 34.91 9.76 17.99
N MET A 120 34.30 10.90 18.30
CA MET A 120 34.73 11.72 19.45
C MET A 120 34.64 10.92 20.75
N ARG A 121 33.58 10.12 20.92
CA ARG A 121 33.44 9.24 22.08
C ARG A 121 34.50 8.13 22.12
N CYS A 122 34.81 7.53 20.97
CA CYS A 122 35.89 6.54 20.85
C CYS A 122 37.26 7.16 21.19
N ARG A 123 37.53 8.39 20.74
CA ARG A 123 38.77 9.11 21.06
C ARG A 123 38.89 9.41 22.54
N GLU A 124 37.79 9.81 23.18
CA GLU A 124 37.75 10.03 24.61
C GLU A 124 38.04 8.73 25.37
N TRP A 125 37.33 7.64 25.06
CA TRP A 125 37.48 6.35 25.74
C TRP A 125 38.88 5.75 25.57
N TYR A 126 39.38 5.68 24.35
CA TYR A 126 40.71 5.11 24.08
C TYR A 126 41.84 6.05 24.51
N GLY A 127 41.59 7.36 24.55
CA GLY A 127 42.51 8.35 25.08
C GLY A 127 42.88 8.13 26.55
N TRP A 128 42.02 7.49 27.35
CA TRP A 128 42.35 7.08 28.72
C TRP A 128 43.42 5.99 28.77
N HIS A 129 43.47 5.11 27.78
CA HIS A 129 44.44 4.02 27.72
C HIS A 129 45.76 4.46 27.08
N PHE A 130 45.69 5.20 25.98
CA PHE A 130 46.88 5.66 25.24
C PHE A 130 46.67 7.07 24.67
N PRO A 131 46.91 8.13 25.46
CA PRO A 131 46.55 9.51 25.11
C PRO A 131 47.35 10.09 23.93
N GLU A 132 48.52 9.54 23.62
CA GLU A 132 49.41 10.04 22.57
C GLU A 132 48.86 9.81 21.15
N ILE A 133 48.09 8.74 20.95
CA ILE A 133 47.52 8.41 19.63
C ILE A 133 46.54 9.48 19.12
N GLY A 134 45.85 10.16 20.05
CA GLY A 134 44.94 11.25 19.71
C GLY A 134 45.64 12.48 19.14
N LYS A 135 46.93 12.67 19.44
CA LYS A 135 47.76 13.76 18.90
C LYS A 135 48.45 13.37 17.60
N ILE A 136 48.79 12.09 17.44
CA ILE A 136 49.50 11.57 16.27
C ILE A 136 48.56 11.37 15.08
N VAL A 137 47.36 10.79 15.31
CA VAL A 137 46.39 10.50 14.25
C VAL A 137 45.24 11.48 14.32
N THR A 138 45.31 12.52 13.49
CA THR A 138 44.31 13.60 13.43
C THR A 138 43.07 13.23 12.63
N ASP A 139 43.20 12.42 11.57
CA ASP A 139 42.06 11.93 10.80
C ASP A 139 41.21 10.95 11.60
N ASN A 140 39.90 11.18 11.60
CA ASN A 140 38.93 10.45 12.39
C ASN A 140 38.79 8.98 11.94
N LEU A 141 38.76 8.74 10.63
CA LEU A 141 38.63 7.39 10.09
C LEU A 141 39.92 6.59 10.31
N ALA A 142 41.08 7.21 10.10
CA ALA A 142 42.38 6.62 10.38
C ALA A 142 42.54 6.29 11.86
N TYR A 143 42.04 7.15 12.77
CA TYR A 143 42.06 6.90 14.21
C TYR A 143 41.30 5.62 14.56
N CYS A 144 40.05 5.49 14.12
CA CYS A 144 39.24 4.29 14.38
C CYS A 144 39.86 3.03 13.78
N LYS A 145 40.41 3.09 12.57
CA LYS A 145 41.11 1.95 11.94
C LYS A 145 42.37 1.54 12.71
N THR A 146 43.10 2.50 13.26
CA THR A 146 44.33 2.26 14.02
C THR A 146 44.01 1.66 15.38
N VAL A 147 43.05 2.23 16.11
CA VAL A 147 42.56 1.67 17.38
C VAL A 147 42.06 0.24 17.21
N ARG A 148 41.31 -0.05 16.14
CA ARG A 148 40.85 -1.41 15.85
C ARG A 148 42.01 -2.39 15.68
N LYS A 149 43.05 -2.00 14.94
CA LYS A 149 44.25 -2.85 14.74
C LYS A 149 44.99 -3.07 16.05
N ILE A 150 45.14 -2.05 16.89
CA ILE A 150 45.85 -2.18 18.18
C ILE A 150 45.07 -3.09 19.14
N GLY A 151 43.75 -2.96 19.20
CA GLY A 151 42.89 -3.81 20.03
C GLY A 151 42.79 -5.27 19.58
N GLU A 152 43.17 -5.59 18.33
CA GLU A 152 43.22 -6.98 17.82
C GLU A 152 44.48 -7.74 18.28
N PHE A 153 45.47 -7.03 18.85
CA PHE A 153 46.74 -7.60 19.36
C PHE A 153 46.80 -7.73 20.89
N VAL A 154 45.68 -7.49 21.60
CA VAL A 154 45.53 -7.73 23.05
C VAL A 154 44.50 -8.83 23.26
#